data_AF-A0A382MPU4-F1
#
_entry.id   AF-A0A382MPU4-F1
#
_cell.length_a   1.000
_cell.length_b   1.000
_cell.length_c   1.000
_cell.angle_alpha   90.00
_cell.angle_beta   90.00
_cell.angle_gamma   90.00
#
_symmetry.space_group_name_H-M   'P 1'
#
loop_
_entity.id
_entity.type
_entity.pdbx_description
1 polymer ?
#
loop_
_entity_poly.entity_id
_entity_poly.type
_entity_poly.pdbx_seq_one_letter_code
_entity_poly.pdbx_strand_id
1 'polypeptide(L)'
;LRTALAEGGEPVIISCHTKPLQDQLFQREIPKLAVALDVSFSATLMKGRHNYVCLTRVNRVIADARALLSEQEVQSLIVILIWLQWTKSGDFEECTGFLKRRPYRLRSMIQSEPGFCTPRVCNQQGGCFLGPLRDATQNADIVVVNHSFLLYELENQNILPSLKTVVIDEAHNLIRVAYGHFQVTMSSRIIADQLSVLSKSSTRGKRIKKQMDVISTSVPEASQYFLSLRNAAELLIETSKRFFDALAKNGARNYSNKVSYDHSVRIRSFSEHFTGLEKELSALREAFTGGVGVATRLQSVITETPDVLRDAEVSGIIDRVAESIISLANTLNVVSDEQREDWVYWETGKFIREKLEISLNAVPIDTGPNLRSLVFDTT
;
A
#
# COMPACT_ATOMS: atom_id res chain seq x y z
N LEU A 1 32.29 6.04 -1.86
CA LEU A 1 32.14 5.34 -3.15
C LEU A 1 33.35 4.45 -3.45
N ARG A 2 34.56 4.94 -3.74
CA ARG A 2 35.73 4.04 -3.98
C ARG A 2 35.97 2.99 -2.88
N THR A 3 35.85 3.35 -1.61
CA THR A 3 36.00 2.40 -0.47
C THR A 3 34.79 1.47 -0.30
N ALA A 4 33.59 1.91 -0.69
CA ALA A 4 32.37 1.10 -0.62
C ALA A 4 32.20 0.18 -1.84
N LEU A 5 32.87 0.50 -2.96
CA LEU A 5 32.86 -0.23 -4.23
C LEU A 5 34.14 -1.06 -4.44
N ALA A 6 35.02 -1.16 -3.43
CA ALA A 6 36.19 -2.04 -3.47
C ALA A 6 35.74 -3.51 -3.30
N GLU A 7 36.56 -4.47 -3.75
CA GLU A 7 36.22 -5.91 -3.67
C GLU A 7 35.77 -6.32 -2.25
N GLY A 8 34.50 -6.71 -2.12
CA GLY A 8 33.87 -7.07 -0.83
C GLY A 8 33.15 -5.94 -0.09
N GLY A 9 33.01 -4.76 -0.71
CA GLY A 9 32.29 -3.61 -0.16
C GLY A 9 30.77 -3.80 -0.12
N GLU A 10 30.13 -3.11 0.82
CA GLU A 10 28.68 -3.19 1.01
C GLU A 10 27.92 -2.28 0.03
N PRO A 11 26.70 -2.68 -0.41
CA PRO A 11 25.87 -1.88 -1.29
C PRO A 11 25.61 -0.45 -0.76
N VAL A 12 25.67 0.53 -1.66
CA VAL A 12 25.38 1.94 -1.35
C VAL A 12 23.98 2.29 -1.82
N ILE A 13 23.13 2.73 -0.91
CA ILE A 13 21.78 3.17 -1.22
C ILE A 13 21.76 4.69 -1.36
N ILE A 14 21.32 5.20 -2.51
CA ILE A 14 21.18 6.62 -2.79
C ILE A 14 19.69 6.94 -2.84
N SER A 15 19.24 7.77 -1.92
CA SER A 15 17.85 8.22 -1.84
C SER A 15 17.74 9.67 -2.27
N CYS A 16 16.79 10.00 -3.14
CA CYS A 16 16.52 11.39 -3.51
C CYS A 16 15.03 11.75 -3.45
N HIS A 17 14.71 13.04 -3.55
CA HIS A 17 13.35 13.50 -3.27
C HIS A 17 12.32 13.11 -4.34
N THR A 18 12.66 13.21 -5.63
CA THR A 18 11.69 13.08 -6.73
C THR A 18 12.07 12.00 -7.73
N LYS A 19 11.08 11.44 -8.42
CA LYS A 19 11.28 10.45 -9.49
C LYS A 19 12.13 10.97 -10.66
N PRO A 20 11.93 12.21 -11.17
CA PRO A 20 12.82 12.76 -12.19
C PRO A 20 14.29 12.86 -11.73
N LEU A 21 14.54 13.22 -10.47
CA LEU A 21 15.89 13.23 -9.92
C LEU A 21 16.47 11.81 -9.83
N GLN A 22 15.68 10.81 -9.44
CA GLN A 22 16.11 9.40 -9.45
C GLN A 22 16.52 8.96 -10.87
N ASP A 23 15.67 9.24 -11.87
CA ASP A 23 15.93 8.87 -13.25
C ASP A 23 17.18 9.60 -13.79
N GLN A 24 17.36 10.88 -13.45
CA GLN A 24 18.54 11.66 -13.81
C GLN A 24 19.82 11.07 -13.19
N LEU A 25 19.80 10.77 -11.89
CA LEU A 25 20.92 10.16 -11.19
C LEU A 25 21.29 8.82 -11.84
N PHE A 26 20.29 7.96 -12.05
CA PHE A 26 20.48 6.62 -12.59
C PHE A 26 20.95 6.61 -14.05
N GLN A 27 20.33 7.40 -14.92
CA GLN A 27 20.58 7.34 -16.37
C GLN A 27 21.77 8.21 -16.82
N ARG A 28 22.16 9.22 -16.05
CA ARG A 28 23.18 10.20 -16.47
C ARG A 28 24.34 10.30 -15.49
N GLU A 29 24.06 10.62 -14.23
CA GLU A 29 25.13 10.97 -13.29
C GLU A 29 25.96 9.77 -12.86
N ILE A 30 25.31 8.64 -12.55
CA ILE A 30 25.99 7.40 -12.18
C ILE A 30 26.87 6.86 -13.33
N PRO A 31 26.40 6.76 -14.59
CA PRO A 31 27.25 6.38 -15.72
C PRO A 31 28.43 7.34 -15.95
N LYS A 32 28.22 8.65 -15.84
CA LYS A 32 29.32 9.64 -15.93
C LYS A 32 30.36 9.42 -14.84
N LEU A 33 29.93 9.10 -13.63
CA LEU A 33 30.82 8.84 -12.50
C LEU A 33 31.67 7.59 -12.73
N ALA A 34 31.07 6.51 -13.25
CA ALA A 34 31.79 5.29 -13.60
C ALA A 34 32.93 5.58 -14.60
N VAL A 35 32.64 6.37 -15.64
CA VAL A 35 33.63 6.79 -16.65
C VAL A 35 34.72 7.68 -16.03
N ALA A 36 34.34 8.67 -15.23
CA ALA A 36 35.28 9.62 -14.65
C ALA A 36 36.23 8.98 -13.63
N LEU A 37 35.77 7.95 -12.91
CA LEU A 37 36.56 7.24 -11.89
C LEU A 37 37.34 6.04 -12.43
N ASP A 38 37.10 5.65 -13.70
CA ASP A 38 37.62 4.46 -14.35
C ASP A 38 37.34 3.18 -13.55
N VAL A 39 36.07 3.01 -13.14
CA VAL A 39 35.61 1.85 -12.37
C VAL A 39 34.32 1.29 -12.97
N SER A 40 34.17 -0.03 -12.89
CA SER A 40 32.92 -0.71 -13.19
C SER A 40 32.18 -1.00 -11.90
N PHE A 41 30.91 -0.61 -11.81
CA PHE A 41 30.00 -1.05 -10.76
C PHE A 41 28.60 -1.22 -11.33
N SER A 42 27.81 -2.08 -10.69
CA SER A 42 26.41 -2.33 -10.99
C SER A 42 25.52 -1.32 -10.28
N ALA A 43 24.49 -0.84 -10.96
CA ALA A 43 23.51 0.08 -10.38
C ALA A 43 22.09 -0.37 -10.72
N THR A 44 21.17 -0.23 -9.77
CA THR A 44 19.74 -0.51 -9.97
C THR A 44 18.88 0.66 -9.49
N LEU A 45 17.77 0.91 -10.19
CA LEU A 45 16.74 1.87 -9.78
C LEU A 45 15.52 1.10 -9.25
N MET A 46 15.16 1.32 -7.99
CA MET A 46 14.03 0.65 -7.35
C MET A 46 12.97 1.64 -6.89
N LYS A 47 11.74 1.45 -7.37
CA LYS A 47 10.56 2.26 -7.01
C LYS A 47 9.57 1.40 -6.21
N GLY A 48 8.58 2.05 -5.58
CA GLY A 48 7.48 1.33 -4.95
C GLY A 48 6.71 0.46 -5.95
N ARG A 49 6.25 -0.74 -5.53
CA ARG A 49 5.65 -1.74 -6.44
C ARG A 49 4.48 -1.26 -7.30
N HIS A 50 3.71 -0.28 -6.82
CA HIS A 50 2.58 0.34 -7.56
C HIS A 50 3.02 1.13 -8.82
N ASN A 51 4.32 1.30 -9.02
CA ASN A 51 4.87 1.88 -10.24
C ASN A 51 5.06 0.86 -11.35
N TYR A 52 4.95 -0.44 -11.05
CA TYR A 52 5.15 -1.51 -12.01
C TYR A 52 3.83 -2.17 -12.39
N VAL A 53 3.72 -2.56 -13.65
CA VAL A 53 2.60 -3.34 -14.17
C VAL A 53 2.68 -4.80 -13.72
N CYS A 54 1.54 -5.41 -13.40
CA CYS A 54 1.43 -6.81 -13.05
C CYS A 54 0.78 -7.59 -14.20
N LEU A 55 1.55 -8.43 -14.88
CA LEU A 55 1.09 -9.24 -16.02
C LEU A 55 -0.10 -10.13 -15.66
N THR A 56 -0.08 -10.78 -14.49
CA THR A 56 -1.20 -11.59 -14.01
C THR A 56 -2.49 -10.78 -13.89
N ARG A 57 -2.40 -9.54 -13.39
CA ARG A 57 -3.58 -8.66 -13.24
C ARG A 57 -4.05 -8.12 -14.59
N VAL A 58 -3.12 -7.78 -15.49
CA VAL A 58 -3.44 -7.41 -16.87
C VAL A 58 -4.23 -8.53 -17.55
N ASN A 59 -3.74 -9.77 -17.53
CA ASN A 59 -4.41 -10.91 -18.15
C ASN A 59 -5.81 -11.16 -17.57
N ARG A 60 -5.98 -10.92 -16.27
CA ARG A 60 -7.28 -10.97 -15.59
C ARG A 60 -8.25 -9.90 -16.09
N VAL A 61 -7.78 -8.66 -16.17
CA VAL A 61 -8.57 -7.54 -16.66
C VAL A 61 -8.97 -7.74 -18.12
N ILE A 62 -8.10 -8.35 -18.94
CA ILE A 62 -8.43 -8.73 -20.32
C ILE A 62 -9.55 -9.78 -20.35
N ALA A 63 -9.44 -10.85 -19.54
CA ALA A 63 -10.41 -11.94 -19.51
C ALA A 63 -11.84 -11.44 -19.18
N ASP A 64 -11.95 -10.48 -18.26
CA ASP A 64 -13.22 -9.92 -17.79
C ASP A 64 -13.51 -8.52 -18.37
N ALA A 65 -12.83 -8.10 -19.44
CA ALA A 65 -12.82 -6.72 -19.92
C ALA A 65 -14.23 -6.16 -20.20
N ARG A 66 -15.12 -6.98 -20.78
CA ARG A 66 -16.50 -6.59 -21.11
C ARG A 66 -17.33 -6.21 -19.88
N ALA A 67 -17.07 -6.84 -18.73
CA ALA A 67 -17.80 -6.59 -17.49
C ALA A 67 -17.14 -5.50 -16.64
N LEU A 68 -15.81 -5.37 -16.74
CA LEU A 68 -15.03 -4.52 -15.83
C LEU A 68 -14.68 -3.15 -16.38
N LEU A 69 -14.60 -2.95 -17.70
CA LEU A 69 -14.01 -1.76 -18.32
C LEU A 69 -15.04 -0.95 -19.11
N SER A 70 -14.91 0.38 -19.02
CA SER A 70 -15.54 1.31 -19.96
C SER A 70 -14.80 1.35 -21.29
N GLU A 71 -15.42 1.87 -22.34
CA GLU A 71 -14.78 2.02 -23.66
C GLU A 71 -13.46 2.82 -23.60
N GLN A 72 -13.41 3.88 -22.78
CA GLN A 72 -12.20 4.68 -22.58
C GLN A 72 -11.07 3.89 -21.91
N GLU A 73 -11.42 2.99 -21.00
CA GLU A 73 -10.45 2.12 -20.33
C GLU A 73 -10.01 0.98 -21.25
N VAL A 74 -10.87 0.46 -22.11
CA VAL A 74 -10.48 -0.47 -23.16
C VAL A 74 -9.45 0.18 -24.10
N GLN A 75 -9.67 1.42 -24.53
CA GLN A 75 -8.67 2.15 -25.32
C GLN A 75 -7.34 2.33 -24.58
N SER A 76 -7.41 2.65 -23.27
CA SER A 76 -6.21 2.81 -22.44
C SER A 76 -5.48 1.47 -22.22
N LEU A 77 -6.23 0.36 -22.13
CA LEU A 77 -5.68 -0.98 -22.03
C LEU A 77 -4.93 -1.37 -23.31
N ILE A 78 -5.45 -1.04 -24.49
CA ILE A 78 -4.76 -1.29 -25.77
C ILE A 78 -3.36 -0.64 -25.77
N VAL A 79 -3.23 0.58 -25.25
CA VAL A 79 -1.92 1.25 -25.12
C VAL A 79 -0.97 0.44 -24.23
N ILE A 80 -1.46 -0.11 -23.12
CA ILE A 80 -0.66 -0.99 -22.25
C ILE A 80 -0.25 -2.27 -22.99
N LEU A 81 -1.17 -2.92 -23.73
CA LEU A 81 -0.86 -4.16 -24.44
C LEU A 81 0.24 -3.97 -25.49
N ILE A 82 0.22 -2.86 -26.21
CA ILE A 82 1.28 -2.51 -27.16
C ILE A 82 2.58 -2.25 -26.41
N TRP A 83 2.56 -1.41 -25.37
CA TRP A 83 3.74 -1.06 -24.59
C TRP A 83 4.40 -2.27 -23.91
N LEU A 84 3.62 -3.24 -23.45
CA LEU A 84 4.11 -4.48 -22.87
C LEU A 84 4.99 -5.31 -23.81
N GLN A 85 4.89 -5.12 -25.14
CA GLN A 85 5.76 -5.79 -26.11
C GLN A 85 7.18 -5.19 -26.15
N TRP A 86 7.38 -3.99 -25.61
CA TRP A 86 8.62 -3.23 -25.76
C TRP A 86 9.28 -2.85 -24.44
N THR A 87 8.52 -2.78 -23.35
CA THR A 87 9.05 -2.42 -22.03
C THR A 87 10.07 -3.44 -21.53
N LYS A 88 11.14 -2.94 -20.91
CA LYS A 88 12.15 -3.78 -20.26
C LYS A 88 11.93 -3.89 -18.76
N SER A 89 11.40 -2.83 -18.13
CA SER A 89 11.24 -2.75 -16.67
C SER A 89 9.79 -2.92 -16.18
N GLY A 90 8.80 -2.77 -17.06
CA GLY A 90 7.40 -2.74 -16.66
C GLY A 90 7.01 -1.53 -15.80
N ASP A 91 7.84 -0.49 -15.73
CA ASP A 91 7.52 0.77 -15.07
C ASP A 91 6.53 1.60 -15.91
N PHE A 92 5.38 1.97 -15.34
CA PHE A 92 4.38 2.80 -16.03
C PHE A 92 4.95 4.12 -16.56
N GLU A 93 6.04 4.64 -15.99
CA GLU A 93 6.69 5.87 -16.44
C GLU A 93 7.30 5.74 -17.85
N GLU A 94 7.65 4.53 -18.29
CA GLU A 94 8.03 4.27 -19.69
C GLU A 94 6.83 4.41 -20.65
N CYS A 95 5.59 4.28 -20.14
CA CYS A 95 4.36 4.33 -20.92
C CYS A 95 3.70 5.71 -20.88
N THR A 96 4.35 6.73 -21.44
CA THR A 96 3.83 8.11 -21.40
C THR A 96 2.44 8.24 -22.03
N GLY A 97 2.13 7.43 -23.06
CA GLY A 97 0.83 7.40 -23.73
C GLY A 97 -0.31 6.95 -22.81
N PHE A 98 -0.04 6.01 -21.91
CA PHE A 98 -0.99 5.56 -20.89
C PHE A 98 -1.18 6.62 -19.81
N LEU A 99 -0.08 7.18 -19.29
CA LEU A 99 -0.14 8.18 -18.20
C LEU A 99 -0.84 9.48 -18.61
N LYS A 100 -0.67 9.94 -19.86
CA LYS A 100 -1.35 11.14 -20.38
C LYS A 100 -2.88 11.05 -20.35
N ARG A 101 -3.43 9.84 -20.47
CA ARG A 101 -4.88 9.59 -20.40
C ARG A 101 -5.43 9.59 -18.97
N ARG A 102 -4.55 9.65 -17.96
CA ARG A 102 -4.89 9.60 -16.52
C ARG A 102 -5.88 8.47 -16.14
N PRO A 103 -5.67 7.21 -16.58
CA PRO A 103 -6.62 6.13 -16.35
C PRO A 103 -6.44 5.54 -14.94
N TYR A 104 -6.64 6.34 -13.89
CA TYR A 104 -6.31 6.00 -12.50
C TYR A 104 -6.94 4.68 -12.03
N ARG A 105 -8.21 4.45 -12.39
CA ARG A 105 -8.93 3.21 -12.03
C ARG A 105 -8.30 2.00 -12.72
N LEU A 106 -8.06 2.08 -14.02
CA LEU A 106 -7.40 1.00 -14.77
C LEU A 106 -6.00 0.73 -14.24
N ARG A 107 -5.18 1.77 -13.99
CA ARG A 107 -3.85 1.62 -13.39
C ARG A 107 -3.94 0.87 -12.07
N SER A 108 -4.85 1.25 -11.18
CA SER A 108 -5.07 0.55 -9.90
C SER A 108 -5.44 -0.93 -10.11
N MET A 109 -6.19 -1.26 -11.16
CA MET A 109 -6.56 -2.65 -11.48
C MET A 109 -5.39 -3.51 -12.02
N ILE A 110 -4.36 -2.90 -12.63
CA ILE A 110 -3.28 -3.61 -13.32
C ILE A 110 -1.89 -3.45 -12.69
N GLN A 111 -1.71 -2.54 -11.73
CA GLN A 111 -0.44 -2.35 -11.03
C GLN A 111 -0.09 -3.52 -10.11
N SER A 112 1.18 -3.73 -9.80
CA SER A 112 1.58 -4.69 -8.77
C SER A 112 1.09 -4.25 -7.39
N GLU A 113 0.63 -5.23 -6.62
CA GLU A 113 0.07 -5.07 -5.29
C GLU A 113 0.43 -6.29 -4.42
N PRO A 114 0.62 -6.11 -3.10
CA PRO A 114 0.89 -7.24 -2.21
C PRO A 114 -0.17 -8.34 -2.34
N GLY A 115 0.28 -9.59 -2.26
CA GLY A 115 -0.58 -10.78 -2.32
C GLY A 115 -1.01 -11.27 -3.69
N PHE A 116 -0.79 -10.53 -4.77
CA PHE A 116 -0.95 -11.05 -6.14
C PHE A 116 0.38 -11.50 -6.75
N CYS A 117 1.48 -10.87 -6.35
CA CYS A 117 2.82 -11.19 -6.83
C CYS A 117 3.47 -12.24 -5.93
N THR A 118 3.27 -13.52 -6.24
CA THR A 118 4.05 -14.63 -5.68
C THR A 118 4.82 -15.32 -6.81
N PRO A 119 6.01 -15.91 -6.54
CA PRO A 119 6.79 -16.60 -7.57
C PRO A 119 5.95 -17.64 -8.33
N ARG A 120 5.14 -18.43 -7.61
CA ARG A 120 4.23 -19.41 -8.20
C ARG A 120 3.21 -18.79 -9.17
N VAL A 121 2.53 -17.72 -8.76
CA VAL A 121 1.50 -17.07 -9.59
C VAL A 121 2.12 -16.35 -10.79
N CYS A 122 3.27 -15.70 -10.59
CA CYS A 122 3.97 -15.01 -11.67
C CYS A 122 4.57 -15.99 -12.69
N ASN A 123 5.14 -17.12 -12.24
CA ASN A 123 5.71 -18.13 -13.14
C ASN A 123 4.66 -18.77 -14.06
N GLN A 124 3.40 -18.91 -13.60
CA GLN A 124 2.30 -19.36 -14.46
C GLN A 124 1.99 -18.42 -15.62
N GLN A 125 2.48 -17.16 -15.57
CA GLN A 125 2.25 -16.13 -16.58
C GLN A 125 3.55 -15.76 -17.33
N GLY A 126 4.57 -16.62 -17.28
CA GLY A 126 5.87 -16.36 -17.92
C GLY A 126 6.79 -15.42 -17.13
N GLY A 127 6.49 -15.18 -15.85
CA GLY A 127 7.31 -14.34 -14.95
C GLY A 127 6.70 -12.98 -14.64
N CYS A 128 7.49 -12.08 -14.06
CA CYS A 128 7.11 -10.69 -13.80
C CYS A 128 8.34 -9.77 -13.85
N PHE A 129 8.11 -8.46 -13.92
CA PHE A 129 9.19 -7.48 -13.95
C PHE A 129 9.87 -7.26 -12.58
N LEU A 130 9.10 -7.40 -11.48
CA LEU A 130 9.60 -7.12 -10.13
C LEU A 130 10.55 -8.18 -9.58
N GLY A 131 10.41 -9.45 -9.98
CA GLY A 131 11.26 -10.53 -9.50
C GLY A 131 12.73 -10.30 -9.88
N PRO A 132 13.05 -10.25 -11.19
CA PRO A 132 14.41 -9.95 -11.64
C PRO A 132 14.93 -8.61 -11.13
N LEU A 133 14.07 -7.59 -11.01
CA LEU A 133 14.48 -6.29 -10.47
C LEU A 133 14.88 -6.37 -8.99
N ARG A 134 14.16 -7.17 -8.18
CA ARG A 134 14.52 -7.41 -6.78
C ARG A 134 15.85 -8.15 -6.67
N ASP A 135 16.05 -9.19 -7.48
CA ASP A 135 17.30 -9.93 -7.51
C ASP A 135 18.47 -9.03 -7.93
N ALA A 136 18.27 -8.18 -8.95
CA ALA A 136 19.25 -7.18 -9.36
C ALA A 136 19.51 -6.13 -8.26
N THR A 137 18.47 -5.71 -7.53
CA THR A 137 18.59 -4.75 -6.41
C THR A 137 19.42 -5.31 -5.26
N GLN A 138 19.25 -6.60 -4.95
CA GLN A 138 19.99 -7.28 -3.88
C GLN A 138 21.49 -7.45 -4.21
N ASN A 139 21.81 -7.61 -5.49
CA ASN A 139 23.18 -7.84 -5.96
C ASN A 139 23.86 -6.57 -6.52
N ALA A 140 23.20 -5.41 -6.46
CA ALA A 140 23.74 -4.17 -7.01
C ALA A 140 24.69 -3.48 -6.04
N ASP A 141 25.76 -2.89 -6.57
CA ASP A 141 26.71 -2.09 -5.80
C ASP A 141 26.10 -0.73 -5.41
N ILE A 142 25.22 -0.18 -6.27
CA ILE A 142 24.47 1.05 -6.03
C ILE A 142 22.98 0.83 -6.25
N VAL A 143 22.15 1.23 -5.29
CA VAL A 143 20.69 1.22 -5.44
C VAL A 143 20.13 2.63 -5.29
N VAL A 144 19.44 3.12 -6.32
CA VAL A 144 18.77 4.43 -6.32
C VAL A 144 17.30 4.26 -5.96
N VAL A 145 16.80 5.05 -5.01
CA VAL A 145 15.41 5.05 -4.53
C VAL A 145 14.90 6.48 -4.27
N ASN A 146 13.59 6.67 -4.04
CA ASN A 146 13.13 7.91 -3.37
C ASN A 146 13.16 7.81 -1.85
N HIS A 147 13.12 8.96 -1.20
CA HIS A 147 12.95 9.08 0.26
C HIS A 147 11.74 8.31 0.77
N SER A 148 10.59 8.37 0.09
CA SER A 148 9.38 7.66 0.54
C SER A 148 9.57 6.14 0.56
N PHE A 149 10.25 5.59 -0.44
CA PHE A 149 10.55 4.15 -0.49
C PHE A 149 11.66 3.78 0.50
N LEU A 150 12.68 4.65 0.69
CA LEU A 150 13.69 4.46 1.72
C LEU A 150 13.06 4.34 3.12
N LEU A 151 12.21 5.28 3.51
CA LEU A 151 11.56 5.24 4.84
C LEU A 151 10.72 3.97 5.02
N TYR A 152 9.96 3.58 3.99
CA TYR A 152 9.21 2.32 4.01
C TYR A 152 10.13 1.10 4.20
N GLU A 153 11.28 1.05 3.51
CA GLU A 153 12.20 -0.08 3.58
C GLU A 153 13.04 -0.09 4.87
N LEU A 154 13.29 1.06 5.50
CA LEU A 154 13.94 1.09 6.83
C LEU A 154 13.08 0.39 7.89
N GLU A 155 11.76 0.52 7.81
CA GLU A 155 10.82 -0.10 8.76
C GLU A 155 10.55 -1.58 8.43
N ASN A 156 10.51 -1.94 7.15
CA ASN A 156 10.02 -3.25 6.70
C ASN A 156 11.10 -4.20 6.16
N GLN A 157 12.29 -3.70 5.81
CA GLN A 157 13.47 -4.42 5.29
C GLN A 157 13.16 -5.60 4.35
N ASN A 158 12.41 -5.36 3.28
CA ASN A 158 11.87 -6.43 2.43
C ASN A 158 12.52 -6.56 1.06
N ILE A 159 13.10 -5.48 0.53
CA ILE A 159 13.50 -5.36 -0.88
C ILE A 159 14.93 -4.84 -1.02
N LEU A 160 15.32 -3.86 -0.22
CA LEU A 160 16.66 -3.29 -0.31
C LEU A 160 17.71 -4.25 0.26
N PRO A 161 18.95 -4.22 -0.25
CA PRO A 161 20.07 -4.91 0.38
C PRO A 161 20.40 -4.25 1.73
N SER A 162 21.50 -4.66 2.36
CA SER A 162 21.96 -4.10 3.63
C SER A 162 21.96 -2.56 3.62
N LEU A 163 21.23 -1.95 4.56
CA LEU A 163 21.06 -0.49 4.69
C LEU A 163 22.21 0.19 5.45
N LYS A 164 23.41 -0.38 5.41
CA LYS A 164 24.57 0.11 6.18
C LYS A 164 25.16 1.42 5.64
N THR A 165 25.13 1.62 4.32
CA THR A 165 25.58 2.88 3.71
C THR A 165 24.44 3.53 2.93
N VAL A 166 23.85 4.59 3.49
CA VAL A 166 22.78 5.36 2.87
C VAL A 166 23.23 6.80 2.63
N VAL A 167 23.11 7.25 1.38
CA VAL A 167 23.29 8.64 0.96
C VAL A 167 21.91 9.25 0.74
N ILE A 168 21.59 10.30 1.51
CA ILE A 168 20.35 11.05 1.36
C ILE A 168 20.67 12.34 0.59
N ASP A 169 20.36 12.33 -0.70
CA ASP A 169 20.43 13.52 -1.55
C ASP A 169 19.22 14.43 -1.30
N GLU A 170 19.40 15.74 -1.35
CA GLU A 170 18.36 16.71 -1.01
C GLU A 170 17.69 16.48 0.36
N ALA A 171 18.52 16.12 1.36
CA ALA A 171 18.08 15.72 2.71
C ALA A 171 17.16 16.73 3.42
N HIS A 172 17.18 18.00 3.03
CA HIS A 172 16.25 19.01 3.52
C HIS A 172 14.78 18.65 3.25
N ASN A 173 14.49 17.84 2.23
CA ASN A 173 13.14 17.37 1.93
C ASN A 173 12.71 16.14 2.74
N LEU A 174 13.65 15.47 3.44
CA LEU A 174 13.37 14.23 4.15
C LEU A 174 12.32 14.42 5.24
N ILE A 175 12.37 15.53 5.98
CA ILE A 175 11.41 15.85 7.05
C ILE A 175 9.98 15.94 6.49
N ARG A 176 9.81 16.61 5.35
CA ARG A 176 8.50 16.70 4.69
C ARG A 176 7.98 15.33 4.26
N VAL A 177 8.87 14.47 3.78
CA VAL A 177 8.51 13.09 3.41
C VAL A 177 8.19 12.25 4.64
N ALA A 178 8.89 12.48 5.76
CA ALA A 178 8.63 11.81 7.04
C ALA A 178 7.24 12.11 7.57
N TYR A 179 6.75 13.36 7.49
CA TYR A 179 5.36 13.67 7.84
C TYR A 179 4.36 12.82 7.05
N GLY A 180 4.57 12.64 5.74
CA GLY A 180 3.71 11.78 4.93
C GLY A 180 3.83 10.29 5.27
N HIS A 181 5.02 9.84 5.71
CA HIS A 181 5.27 8.45 6.10
C HIS A 181 4.64 8.11 7.46
N PHE A 182 4.74 9.01 8.44
CA PHE A 182 4.17 8.83 9.78
C PHE A 182 2.71 9.29 9.89
N GLN A 183 2.13 9.86 8.81
CA GLN A 183 0.73 10.22 8.78
C GLN A 183 -0.14 8.97 8.78
N VAL A 184 -1.10 8.96 9.70
CA VAL A 184 -2.16 7.96 9.77
C VAL A 184 -3.42 8.57 9.14
N THR A 185 -4.09 7.81 8.26
CA THR A 185 -5.33 8.23 7.60
C THR A 185 -6.38 7.14 7.66
N MET A 186 -7.61 7.52 7.98
CA MET A 186 -8.77 6.62 7.96
C MET A 186 -9.92 7.21 7.15
N SER A 187 -10.53 6.40 6.29
CA SER A 187 -11.79 6.71 5.61
C SER A 187 -12.60 5.45 5.37
N SER A 188 -13.91 5.59 5.15
CA SER A 188 -14.76 4.46 4.76
C SER A 188 -14.24 3.76 3.51
N ARG A 189 -13.63 4.52 2.59
CA ARG A 189 -13.04 3.98 1.36
C ARG A 189 -11.81 3.11 1.65
N ILE A 190 -10.89 3.56 2.50
CA ILE A 190 -9.69 2.78 2.85
C ILE A 190 -10.09 1.44 3.49
N ILE A 191 -11.03 1.48 4.44
CA ILE A 191 -11.56 0.29 5.11
C ILE A 191 -12.21 -0.65 4.07
N ALA A 192 -13.07 -0.11 3.21
CA ALA A 192 -13.73 -0.91 2.17
C ALA A 192 -12.74 -1.53 1.18
N ASP A 193 -11.75 -0.77 0.72
CA ASP A 193 -10.76 -1.24 -0.25
C ASP A 193 -9.91 -2.39 0.35
N GLN A 194 -9.42 -2.24 1.58
CA GLN A 194 -8.62 -3.27 2.27
C GLN A 194 -9.44 -4.55 2.59
N LEU A 195 -10.72 -4.40 2.96
CA LEU A 195 -11.58 -5.53 3.31
C LEU A 195 -12.36 -6.12 2.13
N SER A 196 -12.35 -5.46 0.96
CA SER A 196 -13.07 -5.90 -0.25
C SER A 196 -12.67 -7.31 -0.72
N VAL A 197 -11.46 -7.74 -0.39
CA VAL A 197 -10.95 -9.10 -0.66
C VAL A 197 -11.82 -10.20 -0.05
N LEU A 198 -12.50 -9.92 1.06
CA LEU A 198 -13.41 -10.84 1.74
C LEU A 198 -14.87 -10.73 1.29
N SER A 199 -15.21 -9.67 0.56
CA SER A 199 -16.60 -9.36 0.18
C SER A 199 -17.25 -10.48 -0.63
N LYS A 200 -18.52 -10.81 -0.29
CA LYS A 200 -19.36 -11.78 -1.02
C LYS A 200 -19.60 -11.43 -2.48
N SER A 201 -19.65 -10.14 -2.81
CA SER A 201 -19.90 -9.68 -4.18
C SER A 201 -18.65 -9.68 -5.05
N SER A 202 -17.45 -9.71 -4.47
CA SER A 202 -16.21 -9.65 -5.24
C SER A 202 -15.84 -11.01 -5.86
N THR A 203 -15.34 -10.99 -7.09
CA THR A 203 -14.78 -12.19 -7.76
C THR A 203 -13.66 -12.81 -6.93
N ARG A 204 -12.91 -11.98 -6.20
CA ARG A 204 -11.81 -12.38 -5.30
C ARG A 204 -12.32 -13.16 -4.09
N GLY A 205 -13.35 -12.66 -3.41
CA GLY A 205 -13.97 -13.31 -2.26
C GLY A 205 -14.61 -14.65 -2.61
N LYS A 206 -15.19 -14.78 -3.82
CA LYS A 206 -15.70 -16.07 -4.33
C LYS A 206 -14.59 -17.11 -4.53
N ARG A 207 -13.44 -16.71 -5.09
CA ARG A 207 -12.29 -17.60 -5.27
C ARG A 207 -11.70 -18.05 -3.94
N ILE A 208 -11.49 -17.11 -3.01
CA ILE A 208 -10.92 -17.44 -1.69
C ILE A 208 -11.87 -18.40 -0.96
N LYS A 209 -13.19 -18.16 -1.01
CA LYS A 209 -14.17 -19.11 -0.48
C LYS A 209 -13.98 -20.51 -1.08
N LYS A 210 -13.87 -20.62 -2.40
CA LYS A 210 -13.67 -21.92 -3.06
C LYS A 210 -12.38 -22.62 -2.61
N GLN A 211 -11.29 -21.87 -2.40
CA GLN A 211 -10.03 -22.44 -1.86
C GLN A 211 -10.18 -22.86 -0.39
N MET A 212 -10.89 -22.06 0.41
CA MET A 212 -11.22 -22.40 1.80
C MET A 212 -12.14 -23.62 1.90
N ASP A 213 -13.07 -23.81 0.97
CA ASP A 213 -13.93 -24.99 0.93
C ASP A 213 -13.09 -26.28 0.75
N VAL A 214 -11.97 -26.22 0.02
CA VAL A 214 -11.02 -27.35 -0.09
C VAL A 214 -10.31 -27.62 1.23
N ILE A 215 -9.78 -26.57 1.89
CA ILE A 215 -9.10 -26.69 3.19
C ILE A 215 -10.07 -27.22 4.27
N SER A 216 -11.34 -26.83 4.18
CA SER A 216 -12.38 -27.24 5.13
C SER A 216 -12.66 -28.75 5.13
N THR A 217 -12.24 -29.45 4.07
CA THR A 217 -12.34 -30.92 4.00
C THR A 217 -11.39 -31.59 5.00
N SER A 218 -10.26 -30.94 5.32
CA SER A 218 -9.27 -31.45 6.26
C SER A 218 -9.31 -30.73 7.62
N VAL A 219 -9.76 -29.48 7.67
CA VAL A 219 -9.91 -28.68 8.90
C VAL A 219 -11.29 -28.02 8.93
N PRO A 220 -12.33 -28.71 9.45
CA PRO A 220 -13.71 -28.20 9.43
C PRO A 220 -13.86 -26.85 10.14
N GLU A 221 -13.12 -26.63 11.23
CA GLU A 221 -13.14 -25.40 12.03
C GLU A 221 -12.68 -24.17 11.23
N ALA A 222 -11.74 -24.34 10.30
CA ALA A 222 -11.22 -23.24 9.48
C ALA A 222 -12.32 -22.59 8.61
N SER A 223 -13.31 -23.36 8.17
CA SER A 223 -14.45 -22.84 7.40
C SER A 223 -15.34 -21.93 8.24
N GLN A 224 -15.60 -22.34 9.48
CA GLN A 224 -16.40 -21.56 10.41
C GLN A 224 -15.72 -20.23 10.75
N TYR A 225 -14.43 -20.26 11.10
CA TYR A 225 -13.66 -19.05 11.39
C TYR A 225 -13.52 -18.13 10.18
N PHE A 226 -13.33 -18.69 8.97
CA PHE A 226 -13.31 -17.90 7.74
C PHE A 226 -14.66 -17.23 7.47
N LEU A 227 -15.78 -17.94 7.68
CA LEU A 227 -17.11 -17.33 7.53
C LEU A 227 -17.34 -16.22 8.55
N SER A 228 -16.92 -16.41 9.81
CA SER A 228 -16.95 -15.37 10.84
C SER A 228 -16.13 -14.16 10.43
N LEU A 229 -14.94 -14.35 9.86
CA LEU A 229 -14.08 -13.26 9.40
C LEU A 229 -14.74 -12.46 8.28
N ARG A 230 -15.41 -13.14 7.34
CA ARG A 230 -16.16 -12.47 6.26
C ARG A 230 -17.33 -11.64 6.79
N ASN A 231 -18.08 -12.20 7.73
CA ASN A 231 -19.20 -11.47 8.33
C ASN A 231 -18.69 -10.26 9.15
N ALA A 232 -17.57 -10.40 9.86
CA ALA A 232 -16.94 -9.29 10.56
C ALA A 232 -16.47 -8.20 9.60
N ALA A 233 -15.87 -8.56 8.46
CA ALA A 233 -15.46 -7.62 7.43
C ALA A 233 -16.65 -6.87 6.81
N GLU A 234 -17.77 -7.56 6.55
CA GLU A 234 -19.00 -6.92 6.06
C GLU A 234 -19.58 -5.94 7.08
N LEU A 235 -19.62 -6.33 8.35
CA LEU A 235 -20.05 -5.48 9.45
C LEU A 235 -19.15 -4.23 9.58
N LEU A 236 -17.83 -4.39 9.46
CA LEU A 236 -16.86 -3.28 9.47
C LEU A 236 -17.08 -2.30 8.31
N ILE A 237 -17.32 -2.81 7.10
CA ILE A 237 -17.61 -1.96 5.93
C ILE A 237 -18.93 -1.19 6.14
N GLU A 238 -19.96 -1.84 6.68
CA GLU A 238 -21.26 -1.22 6.91
C GLU A 238 -21.20 -0.16 8.03
N THR A 239 -20.62 -0.50 9.17
CA THR A 239 -20.48 0.41 10.32
C THR A 239 -19.56 1.58 10.00
N SER A 240 -18.45 1.35 9.30
CA SER A 240 -17.56 2.44 8.86
C SER A 240 -18.28 3.38 7.90
N LYS A 241 -19.03 2.85 6.93
CA LYS A 241 -19.84 3.67 6.02
C LYS A 241 -20.85 4.53 6.79
N ARG A 242 -21.57 3.93 7.75
CA ARG A 242 -22.53 4.68 8.60
C ARG A 242 -21.85 5.79 9.38
N PHE A 243 -20.73 5.52 10.02
CA PHE A 243 -19.95 6.49 10.78
C PHE A 243 -19.48 7.65 9.89
N PHE A 244 -18.82 7.36 8.77
CA PHE A 244 -18.32 8.42 7.87
C PHE A 244 -19.45 9.18 7.15
N ASP A 245 -20.58 8.54 6.83
CA ASP A 245 -21.75 9.23 6.29
C ASP A 245 -22.39 10.16 7.35
N ALA A 246 -22.39 9.77 8.62
CA ALA A 246 -22.86 10.61 9.72
C ALA A 246 -21.91 11.78 10.01
N LEU A 247 -20.60 11.51 10.02
CA LEU A 247 -19.54 12.52 10.12
C LEU A 247 -19.64 13.55 8.98
N ALA A 248 -19.84 13.09 7.75
CA ALA A 248 -20.05 13.95 6.59
C ALA A 248 -21.29 14.85 6.73
N LYS A 249 -22.37 14.35 7.31
CA LYS A 249 -23.57 15.17 7.57
C LYS A 249 -23.33 16.20 8.65
N ASN A 250 -22.62 15.85 9.72
CA ASN A 250 -22.33 16.74 10.84
C ASN A 250 -21.37 17.88 10.41
N GLY A 251 -20.33 17.53 9.65
CA GLY A 251 -19.31 18.45 9.14
C GLY A 251 -19.67 19.18 7.85
N ALA A 252 -20.80 18.88 7.19
CA ALA A 252 -21.13 19.34 5.83
C ALA A 252 -21.00 20.86 5.63
N ARG A 253 -21.29 21.66 6.67
CA ARG A 253 -21.22 23.14 6.62
C ARG A 253 -19.79 23.66 6.46
N ASN A 254 -18.78 22.88 6.83
CA ASN A 254 -17.38 23.25 6.73
C ASN A 254 -16.82 23.04 5.31
N TYR A 255 -17.60 22.43 4.41
CA TYR A 255 -17.14 22.03 3.08
C TYR A 255 -17.96 22.68 1.97
N SER A 256 -17.30 23.17 0.93
CA SER A 256 -17.95 23.77 -0.24
C SER A 256 -17.77 22.90 -1.48
N ASN A 257 -18.85 22.63 -2.19
CA ASN A 257 -18.82 21.96 -3.50
C ASN A 257 -18.29 22.85 -4.64
N LYS A 258 -18.07 24.15 -4.38
CA LYS A 258 -17.56 25.12 -5.37
C LYS A 258 -16.03 25.17 -5.44
N VAL A 259 -15.34 24.55 -4.48
CA VAL A 259 -13.88 24.53 -4.42
C VAL A 259 -13.39 23.14 -4.83
N SER A 260 -12.47 23.09 -5.81
CA SER A 260 -11.93 21.85 -6.37
C SER A 260 -10.82 21.22 -5.50
N TYR A 261 -10.39 21.91 -4.44
CA TYR A 261 -9.31 21.48 -3.55
C TYR A 261 -9.84 20.86 -2.25
N ASP A 262 -9.10 19.87 -1.75
CA ASP A 262 -9.38 19.22 -0.47
C ASP A 262 -9.36 20.27 0.66
N HIS A 263 -10.47 20.40 1.40
CA HIS A 263 -10.54 21.30 2.55
C HIS A 263 -10.19 20.51 3.81
N SER A 264 -9.33 21.08 4.66
CA SER A 264 -8.89 20.42 5.89
C SER A 264 -9.25 21.25 7.11
N VAL A 265 -9.88 20.61 8.09
CA VAL A 265 -10.34 21.21 9.33
C VAL A 265 -9.59 20.59 10.50
N ARG A 266 -8.86 21.42 11.27
CA ARG A 266 -8.10 20.94 12.43
C ARG A 266 -9.05 20.49 13.55
N ILE A 267 -8.79 19.30 14.09
CA ILE A 267 -9.50 18.76 15.24
C ILE A 267 -8.72 19.14 16.50
N ARG A 268 -9.36 19.91 17.40
CA ARG A 268 -8.75 20.36 18.67
C ARG A 268 -9.17 19.51 19.85
N SER A 269 -10.35 18.92 19.81
CA SER A 269 -10.92 18.08 20.85
C SER A 269 -11.74 16.98 20.20
N PHE A 270 -11.45 15.71 20.52
CA PHE A 270 -12.26 14.58 20.05
C PHE A 270 -13.67 14.60 20.63
N SER A 271 -13.85 15.01 21.89
CA SER A 271 -15.18 15.06 22.51
C SER A 271 -16.11 16.06 21.81
N GLU A 272 -15.58 17.22 21.40
CA GLU A 272 -16.32 18.21 20.63
C GLU A 272 -16.55 17.76 19.18
N HIS A 273 -15.52 17.19 18.55
CA HIS A 273 -15.60 16.81 17.14
C HIS A 273 -16.57 15.64 16.89
N PHE A 274 -16.62 14.66 17.80
CA PHE A 274 -17.51 13.51 17.68
C PHE A 274 -18.84 13.66 18.43
N THR A 275 -19.18 14.88 18.89
CA THR A 275 -20.48 15.14 19.53
C THR A 275 -21.63 14.76 18.60
N GLY A 276 -22.54 13.91 19.10
CA GLY A 276 -23.69 13.39 18.33
C GLY A 276 -23.36 12.21 17.40
N LEU A 277 -22.13 11.68 17.45
CA LEU A 277 -21.66 10.51 16.70
C LEU A 277 -21.23 9.36 17.63
N GLU A 278 -21.50 9.47 18.93
CA GLU A 278 -21.02 8.54 19.95
C GLU A 278 -21.52 7.11 19.67
N LYS A 279 -22.77 6.98 19.20
CA LYS A 279 -23.37 5.70 18.86
C LYS A 279 -22.71 5.06 17.65
N GLU A 280 -22.52 5.81 16.57
CA GLU A 280 -21.88 5.34 15.34
C GLU A 280 -20.41 4.97 15.59
N LEU A 281 -19.71 5.78 16.39
CA LEU A 281 -18.32 5.54 16.77
C LEU A 281 -18.19 4.30 17.67
N SER A 282 -19.06 4.13 18.67
CA SER A 282 -19.10 2.93 19.52
C SER A 282 -19.36 1.67 18.69
N ALA A 283 -20.33 1.72 17.78
CA ALA A 283 -20.63 0.58 16.90
C ALA A 283 -19.45 0.21 15.99
N LEU A 284 -18.71 1.21 15.49
CA LEU A 284 -17.50 0.99 14.70
C LEU A 284 -16.37 0.36 15.55
N ARG A 285 -16.17 0.84 16.78
CA ARG A 285 -15.19 0.28 17.74
C ARG A 285 -15.49 -1.17 18.09
N GLU A 286 -16.75 -1.48 18.38
CA GLU A 286 -17.20 -2.85 18.65
C GLU A 286 -16.96 -3.76 17.44
N ALA A 287 -17.25 -3.28 16.22
CA ALA A 287 -16.97 -4.02 15.00
C ALA A 287 -15.47 -4.29 14.80
N PHE A 288 -14.59 -3.33 15.09
CA PHE A 288 -13.14 -3.54 15.04
C PHE A 288 -12.66 -4.51 16.10
N THR A 289 -13.13 -4.38 17.34
CA THR A 289 -12.78 -5.29 18.43
C THR A 289 -13.18 -6.73 18.09
N GLY A 290 -14.40 -6.93 17.61
CA GLY A 290 -14.88 -8.23 17.14
C GLY A 290 -14.09 -8.75 15.93
N GLY A 291 -13.79 -7.87 14.97
CA GLY A 291 -12.98 -8.20 13.78
C GLY A 291 -11.57 -8.67 14.13
N VAL A 292 -10.87 -7.96 15.01
CA VAL A 292 -9.55 -8.34 15.52
C VAL A 292 -9.62 -9.68 16.22
N GLY A 293 -10.59 -9.87 17.12
CA GLY A 293 -10.77 -11.14 17.84
C GLY A 293 -10.98 -12.35 16.91
N VAL A 294 -11.76 -12.19 15.84
CA VAL A 294 -11.96 -13.24 14.84
C VAL A 294 -10.70 -13.47 13.99
N ALA A 295 -10.02 -12.40 13.58
CA ALA A 295 -8.80 -12.46 12.79
C ALA A 295 -7.68 -13.22 13.53
N THR A 296 -7.42 -12.87 14.78
CA THR A 296 -6.40 -13.52 15.62
C THR A 296 -6.70 -15.00 15.84
N ARG A 297 -7.97 -15.37 16.07
CA ARG A 297 -8.37 -16.79 16.21
C ARG A 297 -8.11 -17.58 14.93
N LEU A 298 -8.47 -17.03 13.77
CA LEU A 298 -8.26 -17.70 12.50
C LEU A 298 -6.76 -17.87 12.20
N GLN A 299 -5.92 -16.87 12.53
CA GLN A 299 -4.46 -16.99 12.40
C GLN A 299 -3.89 -18.12 13.27
N SER A 300 -4.35 -18.27 14.52
CA SER A 300 -3.94 -19.39 15.39
C SER A 300 -4.25 -20.74 14.75
N VAL A 301 -5.49 -20.93 14.29
CA VAL A 301 -5.94 -22.19 13.68
C VAL A 301 -5.15 -22.55 12.42
N ILE A 302 -4.83 -21.55 11.58
CA ILE A 302 -4.02 -21.77 10.37
C ILE A 302 -2.59 -22.14 10.75
N THR A 303 -2.03 -21.47 11.76
CA THR A 303 -0.68 -21.72 12.29
C THR A 303 -0.56 -23.07 13.00
N GLU A 304 -1.67 -23.68 13.42
CA GLU A 304 -1.72 -25.02 14.00
C GLU A 304 -1.99 -26.12 12.95
N THR A 305 -2.48 -25.75 11.76
CA THR A 305 -2.77 -26.70 10.67
C THR A 305 -1.47 -27.28 10.09
N PRO A 306 -1.31 -28.59 9.84
CA PRO A 306 -0.07 -29.14 9.26
C PRO A 306 0.32 -28.52 7.91
N ASP A 307 1.62 -28.26 7.69
CA ASP A 307 2.13 -27.59 6.48
C ASP A 307 1.71 -28.26 5.16
N VAL A 308 1.53 -29.59 5.17
CA VAL A 308 1.08 -30.38 4.00
C VAL A 308 -0.33 -29.96 3.51
N LEU A 309 -1.13 -29.39 4.42
CA LEU A 309 -2.50 -28.93 4.15
C LEU A 309 -2.59 -27.40 4.01
N ARG A 310 -1.51 -26.66 4.28
CA ARG A 310 -1.46 -25.20 4.13
C ARG A 310 -1.26 -24.82 2.67
N ASP A 311 -2.30 -24.29 2.05
CA ASP A 311 -2.11 -23.52 0.82
C ASP A 311 -1.45 -22.17 1.20
N ALA A 312 -0.17 -22.01 0.85
CA ALA A 312 0.60 -20.80 1.10
C ALA A 312 -0.05 -19.52 0.51
N GLU A 313 -0.84 -19.65 -0.56
CA GLU A 313 -1.59 -18.51 -1.11
C GLU A 313 -2.71 -18.09 -0.14
N VAL A 314 -3.43 -19.05 0.43
CA VAL A 314 -4.57 -18.81 1.32
C VAL A 314 -4.12 -18.32 2.68
N SER A 315 -3.11 -18.96 3.29
CA SER A 315 -2.52 -18.50 4.56
C SER A 315 -2.07 -17.05 4.44
N GLY A 316 -1.27 -16.73 3.42
CA GLY A 316 -0.78 -15.37 3.23
C GLY A 316 -1.88 -14.34 2.93
N ILE A 317 -3.02 -14.74 2.36
CA ILE A 317 -4.18 -13.84 2.24
C ILE A 317 -4.80 -13.57 3.61
N ILE A 318 -4.96 -14.60 4.42
CA ILE A 318 -5.59 -14.49 5.73
C ILE A 318 -4.72 -13.68 6.68
N ASP A 319 -3.40 -13.93 6.70
CA ASP A 319 -2.44 -13.17 7.50
C ASP A 319 -2.50 -11.68 7.17
N ARG A 320 -2.45 -11.34 5.87
CA ARG A 320 -2.56 -9.93 5.43
C ARG A 320 -3.87 -9.27 5.83
N VAL A 321 -4.98 -10.01 5.74
CA VAL A 321 -6.29 -9.49 6.11
C VAL A 321 -6.37 -9.25 7.61
N ALA A 322 -5.82 -10.17 8.41
CA ALA A 322 -5.75 -10.02 9.85
C ALA A 322 -4.88 -8.82 10.25
N GLU A 323 -3.68 -8.70 9.69
CA GLU A 323 -2.81 -7.53 9.85
C GLU A 323 -3.51 -6.23 9.44
N SER A 324 -4.27 -6.24 8.34
CA SER A 324 -5.03 -5.08 7.88
C SER A 324 -6.12 -4.67 8.89
N ILE A 325 -6.87 -5.62 9.44
CA ILE A 325 -7.90 -5.34 10.44
C ILE A 325 -7.27 -4.76 11.73
N ILE A 326 -6.15 -5.34 12.18
CA ILE A 326 -5.42 -4.86 13.37
C ILE A 326 -4.87 -3.45 13.12
N SER A 327 -4.24 -3.22 11.96
CA SER A 327 -3.71 -1.90 11.59
C SER A 327 -4.80 -0.84 11.51
N LEU A 328 -5.97 -1.18 10.95
CA LEU A 328 -7.12 -0.28 10.89
C LEU A 328 -7.71 0.02 12.27
N ALA A 329 -7.77 -0.98 13.17
CA ALA A 329 -8.21 -0.78 14.55
C ALA A 329 -7.28 0.17 15.31
N ASN A 330 -5.95 -0.01 15.19
CA ASN A 330 -4.97 0.90 15.75
C ASN A 330 -5.10 2.32 15.19
N THR A 331 -5.33 2.41 13.87
CA THR A 331 -5.59 3.68 13.19
C THR A 331 -6.83 4.38 13.75
N LEU A 332 -7.94 3.66 13.96
CA LEU A 332 -9.15 4.20 14.58
C LEU A 332 -8.87 4.75 15.98
N ASN A 333 -8.13 4.00 16.81
CA ASN A 333 -7.78 4.45 18.16
C ASN A 333 -6.99 5.76 18.12
N VAL A 334 -5.99 5.87 17.24
CA VAL A 334 -5.19 7.09 17.08
C VAL A 334 -6.06 8.28 16.69
N VAL A 335 -6.98 8.11 15.73
CA VAL A 335 -7.78 9.23 15.19
C VAL A 335 -9.07 9.52 15.95
N SER A 336 -9.42 8.75 16.99
CA SER A 336 -10.70 8.93 17.69
C SER A 336 -10.72 8.70 19.21
N ASP A 337 -9.74 8.01 19.79
CA ASP A 337 -9.69 7.67 21.22
C ASP A 337 -8.51 8.34 21.92
N GLU A 338 -7.32 8.17 21.37
CA GLU A 338 -6.07 8.58 22.00
C GLU A 338 -5.62 9.93 21.46
N GLN A 339 -6.26 10.99 21.93
CA GLN A 339 -5.80 12.34 21.62
C GLN A 339 -4.52 12.64 22.39
N ARG A 340 -3.39 12.68 21.68
CA ARG A 340 -2.08 12.96 22.23
C ARG A 340 -1.67 14.41 21.99
N GLU A 341 -0.95 14.99 22.95
CA GLU A 341 -0.50 16.39 22.87
C GLU A 341 0.61 16.61 21.83
N ASP A 342 1.43 15.60 21.58
CA ASP A 342 2.52 15.61 20.59
C ASP A 342 2.04 15.31 19.16
N TRP A 343 0.73 15.28 18.92
CA TRP A 343 0.12 14.97 17.62
C TRP A 343 -0.80 16.10 17.12
N VAL A 344 -0.94 16.20 15.80
CA VAL A 344 -1.93 17.05 15.14
C VAL A 344 -2.95 16.19 14.43
N TYR A 345 -4.21 16.53 14.63
CA TYR A 345 -5.36 15.83 14.08
C TYR A 345 -6.15 16.75 13.17
N TRP A 346 -6.61 16.24 12.03
CA TRP A 346 -7.48 16.99 11.12
C TRP A 346 -8.39 16.09 10.32
N GLU A 347 -9.52 16.66 9.94
CA GLU A 347 -10.46 16.08 9.00
C GLU A 347 -10.19 16.65 7.61
N THR A 348 -10.22 15.82 6.57
CA THR A 348 -10.16 16.29 5.17
C THR A 348 -11.41 15.84 4.44
N GLY A 349 -12.13 16.81 3.86
CA GLY A 349 -13.36 16.59 3.09
C GLY A 349 -13.15 16.82 1.60
N LYS A 350 -13.72 15.92 0.79
CA LYS A 350 -13.64 15.93 -0.67
C LYS A 350 -14.97 15.56 -1.31
N PHE A 351 -15.42 16.34 -2.29
CA PHE A 351 -16.62 16.00 -3.06
C PHE A 351 -16.27 15.05 -4.22
N ILE A 352 -16.91 13.88 -4.25
CA ILE A 352 -16.85 12.93 -5.36
C ILE A 352 -18.27 12.72 -5.88
N ARG A 353 -18.54 13.17 -7.13
CA ARG A 353 -19.87 13.08 -7.76
C ARG A 353 -20.97 13.61 -6.83
N GLU A 354 -20.75 14.80 -6.27
CA GLU A 354 -21.65 15.50 -5.32
C GLU A 354 -21.78 14.89 -3.92
N LYS A 355 -21.20 13.72 -3.67
CA LYS A 355 -21.11 13.15 -2.32
C LYS A 355 -19.87 13.66 -1.61
N LEU A 356 -20.03 14.20 -0.39
CA LEU A 356 -18.92 14.53 0.50
C LEU A 356 -18.34 13.22 1.08
N GLU A 357 -17.07 12.95 0.78
CA GLU A 357 -16.27 11.92 1.44
C GLU A 357 -15.34 12.59 2.44
N ILE A 358 -15.25 12.02 3.64
CA ILE A 358 -14.41 12.50 4.72
C ILE A 358 -13.33 11.47 5.05
N SER A 359 -12.15 11.98 5.38
CA SER A 359 -11.05 11.23 5.97
C SER A 359 -10.59 11.89 7.27
N LEU A 360 -10.26 11.07 8.27
CA LEU A 360 -9.62 11.49 9.50
C LEU A 360 -8.13 11.25 9.37
N ASN A 361 -7.32 12.22 9.79
CA ASN A 361 -5.88 12.20 9.62
C ASN A 361 -5.19 12.63 10.92
N ALA A 362 -4.03 12.03 11.17
CA ALA A 362 -3.20 12.36 12.32
C ALA A 362 -1.71 12.20 11.99
N VAL A 363 -0.87 13.04 12.58
CA VAL A 363 0.60 12.93 12.44
C VAL A 363 1.29 13.50 13.69
N PRO A 364 2.46 12.98 14.11
CA PRO A 364 3.28 13.64 15.14
C PRO A 364 3.61 15.08 14.76
N ILE A 365 3.66 15.99 15.74
CA ILE A 365 4.11 17.37 15.57
C ILE A 365 5.57 17.40 15.13
N ASP A 366 6.40 16.63 15.84
CA ASP A 366 7.82 16.45 15.53
C ASP A 366 8.07 15.00 15.09
N THR A 367 8.46 14.84 13.84
CA THR A 367 8.82 13.53 13.27
C THR A 367 10.30 13.22 13.43
N GLY A 368 11.10 14.16 13.94
CA GLY A 368 12.54 14.04 14.14
C GLY A 368 12.94 12.84 15.00
N PRO A 369 12.33 12.61 16.18
CA PRO A 369 12.63 11.44 17.01
C PRO A 369 12.35 10.11 16.32
N ASN A 370 11.19 9.99 15.64
CA ASN A 370 10.84 8.78 14.88
C ASN A 370 11.82 8.56 13.72
N LEU A 371 12.15 9.62 12.99
CA LEU A 371 13.10 9.56 11.87
C LEU A 371 14.51 9.20 12.35
N ARG A 372 14.95 9.76 13.49
CA ARG A 372 16.23 9.41 14.09
C ARG A 372 16.29 7.92 14.43
N SER A 373 15.25 7.43 15.11
CA SER A 373 15.17 6.02 15.48
C SER A 373 15.21 5.12 14.24
N LEU A 374 14.41 5.47 13.23
CA LEU A 374 14.31 4.70 11.99
C LEU A 374 15.60 4.71 11.14
N VAL A 375 16.34 5.81 11.12
CA VAL A 375 17.53 5.97 10.26
C VAL A 375 18.82 5.56 10.96
N PHE A 376 18.95 5.82 12.27
CA PHE A 376 20.22 5.65 13.00
C PHE A 376 20.19 4.51 14.01
N ASP A 377 19.05 4.25 14.65
CA ASP A 377 18.98 3.25 15.73
C ASP A 377 18.69 1.84 15.20
N THR A 378 18.31 1.69 13.92
CA THR A 378 18.01 0.42 13.24
C THR A 378 19.26 -0.32 12.73
N THR A 379 20.46 0.00 13.23
CA THR A 379 21.75 -0.58 12.78
C THR A 379 22.29 -1.70 13.65
#